data_AF-A0A4R2CEV1-F1
#
_entry.id   AF-A0A4R2CEV1-F1
#
_cell.length_a   1.000
_cell.length_b   1.000
_cell.length_c   1.000
_cell.angle_alpha   90.00
_cell.angle_beta   90.00
_cell.angle_gamma   90.00
#
_symmetry.space_group_name_H-M   'P 1'
#
loop_
_entity.id
_entity.type
_entity.pdbx_description
1 polymer ?
#
loop_
_entity_poly.entity_id
_entity_poly.type
_entity_poly.pdbx_seq_one_letter_code
_entity_poly.pdbx_strand_id
1 'polypeptide(L)'
;MAGNEGMVLIDRSSPVYLEVARLHQIALSLRPGGIDRWNGDLYARSDDKWGGLGRDGTMRLNQDLVLRHLTGGELSDDPAIQGQALSTVLHESTHARSEFDAKYEPNALRLQQSVGLDEGLTETATTDDFETFAQLAGYPDVPKPPVPEYAGAVHATNELLDRASTGEADRRELITTALNSPVMMRWDVLADRIVQNELGDVVPQDPSHQQAARAHLINNMAVPEWHGVQDRPKAGEMVTRLTTESLDRAVAEVREHYQNTPGGAVPRQGPEPGGGCGSGDRPAG
;
A
#
# COMPACT_ATOMS: atom_id res chain seq x y z
N MET A 1 -6.47 2.02 -24.27
CA MET A 1 -7.62 2.78 -23.73
C MET A 1 -8.88 1.94 -23.88
N ALA A 2 -9.12 1.02 -22.94
CA ALA A 2 -10.45 0.57 -22.56
C ALA A 2 -10.77 1.41 -21.31
N GLY A 3 -11.81 2.20 -21.18
CA GLY A 3 -13.11 2.25 -21.82
C GLY A 3 -14.03 2.62 -20.65
N ASN A 4 -14.46 3.88 -20.56
CA ASN A 4 -15.38 4.36 -19.51
C ASN A 4 -16.79 3.74 -19.64
N GLU A 5 -16.92 2.61 -20.32
CA GLU A 5 -18.17 1.86 -20.44
C GLU A 5 -18.53 1.31 -19.06
N GLY A 6 -19.67 1.74 -18.52
CA GLY A 6 -20.16 1.32 -17.21
C GLY A 6 -19.76 2.22 -16.03
N MET A 7 -19.08 3.35 -16.26
CA MET A 7 -18.82 4.35 -15.21
C MET A 7 -19.80 5.53 -15.29
N VAL A 8 -20.44 5.87 -14.18
CA VAL A 8 -21.38 6.99 -14.07
C VAL A 8 -20.88 7.96 -13.02
N LEU A 9 -20.63 9.22 -13.42
CA LEU A 9 -20.28 10.28 -12.47
C LEU A 9 -21.46 10.54 -11.53
N ILE A 10 -21.20 10.54 -10.23
CA ILE A 10 -22.22 10.80 -9.21
C ILE A 10 -22.31 12.30 -8.96
N ASP A 11 -23.53 12.83 -8.95
CA ASP A 11 -23.78 14.24 -8.62
C ASP A 11 -23.31 14.54 -7.19
N ARG A 12 -22.48 15.58 -7.03
CA ARG A 12 -21.92 16.01 -5.75
C ARG A 12 -22.97 16.40 -4.71
N SER A 13 -24.18 16.77 -5.16
CA SER A 13 -25.32 17.10 -4.31
C SER A 13 -26.12 15.88 -3.86
N SER A 14 -25.85 14.69 -4.42
CA SER A 14 -26.60 13.48 -4.08
C SER A 14 -26.27 12.98 -2.68
N PRO A 15 -27.23 12.34 -1.97
CA PRO A 15 -26.99 11.79 -0.64
C PRO A 15 -25.82 10.79 -0.59
N VAL A 16 -25.69 9.94 -1.61
CA VAL A 16 -24.62 8.94 -1.68
C VAL A 16 -23.23 9.58 -1.82
N TYR A 17 -23.10 10.66 -2.61
CA TYR A 17 -21.85 11.40 -2.68
C TYR A 17 -21.50 12.03 -1.35
N LEU A 18 -22.47 12.69 -0.70
CA LEU A 18 -22.26 13.36 0.58
C LEU A 18 -21.84 12.38 1.66
N GLU A 19 -22.37 11.15 1.64
CA GLU A 19 -21.97 10.10 2.57
C GLU A 19 -20.53 9.62 2.31
N VAL A 20 -20.15 9.33 1.05
CA VAL A 20 -18.76 8.96 0.71
C VAL A 20 -17.79 10.09 1.10
N ALA A 21 -18.15 11.34 0.81
CA ALA A 21 -17.33 12.49 1.17
C ALA A 21 -17.16 12.61 2.69
N ARG A 22 -18.24 12.42 3.47
CA ARG A 22 -18.19 12.43 4.94
C ARG A 22 -17.29 11.31 5.46
N LEU A 23 -17.48 10.09 4.98
CA LEU A 23 -16.67 8.93 5.36
C LEU A 23 -15.18 9.14 5.04
N HIS A 24 -14.89 9.68 3.85
CA HIS A 24 -13.52 10.02 3.47
C HIS A 24 -12.88 11.03 4.44
N GLN A 25 -13.59 12.09 4.83
CA GLN A 25 -13.09 13.06 5.80
C GLN A 25 -12.84 12.45 7.19
N ILE A 26 -13.65 11.47 7.60
CA ILE A 26 -13.43 10.72 8.84
C ILE A 26 -12.16 9.87 8.73
N ALA A 27 -11.95 9.18 7.61
CA ALA A 27 -10.73 8.41 7.36
C ALA A 27 -9.47 9.30 7.41
N LEU A 28 -9.50 10.48 6.78
CA LEU A 28 -8.42 11.45 6.83
C LEU A 28 -8.18 12.01 8.24
N SER A 29 -9.23 12.15 9.05
CA SER A 29 -9.10 12.59 10.44
C SER A 29 -8.49 11.51 11.34
N LEU A 30 -8.80 10.24 11.06
CA LEU A 30 -8.28 9.09 11.79
C LEU A 30 -6.77 8.89 11.49
N ARG A 31 -6.39 9.04 10.22
CA ARG A 31 -4.98 8.98 9.79
C ARG A 31 -4.64 10.17 8.87
N PRO A 32 -4.21 11.31 9.43
CA PRO A 32 -3.86 12.50 8.64
C PRO A 32 -2.65 12.26 7.73
N GLY A 33 -2.78 12.47 6.42
CA GLY A 33 -1.68 12.38 5.45
C GLY A 33 -1.00 13.72 5.16
N GLY A 34 0.04 13.68 4.32
CA GLY A 34 0.71 14.89 3.84
C GLY A 34 -0.06 15.61 2.72
N ILE A 35 -0.94 14.89 2.03
CA ILE A 35 -1.79 15.39 0.94
C ILE A 35 -3.16 14.70 0.96
N ASP A 36 -4.08 15.19 0.14
CA ASP A 36 -5.30 14.48 -0.27
C ASP A 36 -5.35 14.46 -1.80
N ARG A 37 -5.23 13.27 -2.38
CA ARG A 37 -5.27 13.04 -3.83
C ARG A 37 -6.69 12.90 -4.37
N TRP A 38 -7.70 12.73 -3.53
CA TRP A 38 -9.06 12.62 -4.07
C TRP A 38 -9.48 13.99 -4.65
N ASN A 39 -9.79 14.00 -5.94
CA ASN A 39 -10.10 15.25 -6.66
C ASN A 39 -11.58 15.68 -6.52
N GLY A 40 -12.36 14.93 -5.72
CA GLY A 40 -13.79 15.15 -5.51
C GLY A 40 -14.69 14.60 -6.62
N ASP A 41 -14.15 13.89 -7.60
CA ASP A 41 -14.96 13.13 -8.55
C ASP A 41 -15.14 11.69 -8.06
N LEU A 42 -16.40 11.28 -7.99
CA LEU A 42 -16.81 9.94 -7.58
C LEU A 42 -17.62 9.30 -8.70
N TYR A 43 -17.16 8.14 -9.15
CA TYR A 43 -17.84 7.37 -10.18
C TYR A 43 -18.44 6.10 -9.58
N ALA A 44 -19.70 5.83 -9.90
CA ALA A 44 -20.29 4.51 -9.76
C ALA A 44 -19.75 3.60 -10.87
N ARG A 45 -19.38 2.37 -10.52
CA ARG A 45 -19.02 1.28 -11.45
C ARG A 45 -19.88 0.05 -11.19
N SER A 46 -19.98 -0.84 -12.18
CA SER A 46 -20.84 -2.04 -12.13
C SER A 46 -20.12 -3.35 -12.45
N ASP A 47 -18.79 -3.38 -12.40
CA ASP A 47 -18.00 -4.60 -12.55
C ASP A 47 -17.85 -5.34 -11.21
N ASP A 48 -16.91 -6.28 -11.10
CA ASP A 48 -16.71 -7.13 -9.92
C ASP A 48 -15.77 -6.53 -8.87
N LYS A 49 -15.30 -5.28 -9.08
CA LYS A 49 -14.37 -4.62 -8.18
C LYS A 49 -15.12 -3.73 -7.19
N TRP A 50 -14.71 -3.77 -5.91
CA TRP A 50 -15.28 -2.95 -4.84
C TRP A 50 -14.96 -1.46 -5.01
N GLY A 51 -13.67 -1.14 -5.13
CA GLY A 51 -13.15 0.22 -5.09
C GLY A 51 -12.02 0.47 -6.08
N GLY A 52 -11.51 1.70 -6.04
CA GLY A 52 -10.26 2.06 -6.67
C GLY A 52 -10.07 3.57 -6.74
N LEU A 53 -8.86 4.03 -6.45
CA LEU A 53 -8.42 5.40 -6.64
C LEU A 53 -7.53 5.53 -7.89
N GLY A 54 -8.00 6.32 -8.87
CA GLY A 54 -7.26 6.66 -10.07
C GLY A 54 -6.03 7.53 -9.78
N ARG A 55 -5.05 7.48 -10.69
CA ARG A 55 -3.85 8.36 -10.62
C ARG A 55 -4.20 9.85 -10.76
N ASP A 56 -5.30 10.15 -11.42
CA ASP A 56 -5.88 11.50 -11.56
C ASP A 56 -6.67 11.96 -10.33
N GLY A 57 -6.77 11.11 -9.30
CA GLY A 57 -7.51 11.38 -8.08
C GLY A 57 -8.98 11.00 -8.15
N THR A 58 -9.47 10.35 -9.21
CA THR A 58 -10.87 9.92 -9.30
C THR A 58 -11.12 8.70 -8.41
N MET A 59 -12.14 8.74 -7.56
CA MET A 59 -12.56 7.58 -6.77
C MET A 59 -13.67 6.82 -7.51
N ARG A 60 -13.58 5.49 -7.55
CA ARG A 60 -14.52 4.63 -8.28
C ARG A 60 -15.02 3.53 -7.35
N LEU A 61 -16.29 3.58 -7.00
CA LEU A 61 -16.90 2.64 -6.06
C LEU A 61 -18.01 1.84 -6.75
N ASN A 62 -18.11 0.56 -6.41
CA ASN A 62 -19.13 -0.30 -6.94
C ASN A 62 -20.53 0.14 -6.52
N GLN A 63 -21.46 0.24 -7.47
CA GLN A 63 -22.83 0.63 -7.21
C GLN A 63 -23.55 -0.35 -6.26
N ASP A 64 -23.36 -1.65 -6.50
CA ASP A 64 -24.11 -2.70 -5.84
C ASP A 64 -23.37 -3.27 -4.62
N LEU A 65 -22.04 -3.36 -4.68
CA LEU A 65 -21.23 -3.88 -3.57
C LEU A 65 -20.93 -2.83 -2.51
N VAL A 66 -20.79 -1.55 -2.88
CA VAL A 66 -20.36 -0.48 -1.96
C VAL A 66 -21.46 0.54 -1.75
N LEU A 67 -21.78 1.32 -2.78
CA LEU A 67 -22.57 2.55 -2.65
C LEU A 67 -23.96 2.32 -2.06
N ARG A 68 -24.61 1.21 -2.44
CA ARG A 68 -25.93 0.81 -1.90
C ARG A 68 -25.92 0.56 -0.38
N HIS A 69 -24.77 0.22 0.19
CA HIS A 69 -24.64 -0.16 1.60
C HIS A 69 -24.17 1.01 2.50
N LEU A 70 -23.89 2.18 1.93
CA LEU A 70 -23.54 3.40 2.66
C LEU A 70 -24.80 4.19 3.03
N THR A 71 -25.47 3.75 4.10
CA THR A 71 -26.84 4.16 4.48
C THR A 71 -26.92 5.37 5.41
N GLY A 72 -25.79 5.95 5.82
CA GLY A 72 -25.75 7.02 6.82
C GLY A 72 -25.88 6.54 8.27
N GLY A 73 -25.52 5.29 8.55
CA GLY A 73 -25.48 4.69 9.90
C GLY A 73 -26.59 3.68 10.19
N GLU A 74 -27.57 3.53 9.30
CA GLU A 74 -28.60 2.49 9.43
C GLU A 74 -28.01 1.12 9.06
N LEU A 75 -28.25 0.11 9.89
CA LEU A 75 -27.77 -1.24 9.62
C LEU A 75 -28.45 -1.79 8.34
N SER A 76 -27.63 -2.29 7.41
CA SER A 76 -28.12 -2.93 6.19
C SER A 76 -28.74 -4.31 6.49
N ASP A 77 -29.62 -4.79 5.61
CA ASP A 77 -30.11 -6.18 5.62
C ASP A 77 -28.97 -7.20 5.47
N ASP A 78 -27.80 -6.77 4.97
CA ASP A 78 -26.56 -7.54 4.96
C ASP A 78 -25.43 -6.75 5.67
N PRO A 79 -25.29 -6.90 7.00
CA PRO A 79 -24.26 -6.22 7.79
C PRO A 79 -22.83 -6.58 7.36
N ALA A 80 -22.61 -7.78 6.83
CA ALA A 80 -21.28 -8.21 6.41
C ALA A 80 -20.85 -7.47 5.14
N ILE A 81 -21.74 -7.34 4.15
CA ILE A 81 -21.47 -6.53 2.96
C ILE A 81 -21.33 -5.05 3.33
N GLN A 82 -22.13 -4.54 4.27
CA GLN A 82 -21.98 -3.18 4.75
C GLN A 82 -20.61 -2.93 5.40
N GLY A 83 -20.10 -3.90 6.16
CA GLY A 83 -18.73 -3.86 6.68
C GLY A 83 -17.69 -3.77 5.58
N GLN A 84 -17.83 -4.58 4.53
CA GLN A 84 -16.91 -4.54 3.40
C GLN A 84 -17.01 -3.22 2.61
N ALA A 85 -18.21 -2.65 2.48
CA ALA A 85 -18.42 -1.34 1.84
C ALA A 85 -17.72 -0.22 2.61
N LEU A 86 -17.86 -0.18 3.95
CA LEU A 86 -17.16 0.78 4.81
C LEU A 86 -15.65 0.60 4.74
N SER A 87 -15.18 -0.65 4.79
CA SER A 87 -13.76 -0.99 4.68
C SER A 87 -13.19 -0.52 3.34
N THR A 88 -13.95 -0.66 2.26
CA THR A 88 -13.55 -0.15 0.93
C THR A 88 -13.37 1.36 0.94
N VAL A 89 -14.32 2.13 1.51
CA VAL A 89 -14.18 3.60 1.57
C VAL A 89 -12.97 4.00 2.41
N LEU A 90 -12.73 3.34 3.56
CA LEU A 90 -11.55 3.57 4.38
C LEU A 90 -10.25 3.25 3.64
N HIS A 91 -10.21 2.13 2.93
CA HIS A 91 -9.07 1.68 2.13
C HIS A 91 -8.71 2.71 1.04
N GLU A 92 -9.67 3.10 0.19
CA GLU A 92 -9.41 4.05 -0.90
C GLU A 92 -9.07 5.46 -0.36
N SER A 93 -9.65 5.84 0.77
CA SER A 93 -9.30 7.10 1.44
C SER A 93 -7.88 7.06 2.01
N THR A 94 -7.42 5.88 2.47
CA THR A 94 -6.06 5.68 2.92
C THR A 94 -5.07 5.76 1.75
N HIS A 95 -5.43 5.27 0.56
CA HIS A 95 -4.62 5.50 -0.65
C HIS A 95 -4.49 6.99 -0.98
N ALA A 96 -5.57 7.76 -0.86
CA ALA A 96 -5.61 9.17 -1.24
C ALA A 96 -4.62 10.06 -0.45
N ARG A 97 -4.18 9.63 0.73
CA ARG A 97 -3.42 10.48 1.66
C ARG A 97 -1.92 10.66 1.34
N SER A 98 -1.41 9.95 0.34
CA SER A 98 0.02 9.86 0.03
C SER A 98 0.31 10.08 -1.44
N GLU A 99 1.46 10.67 -1.78
CA GLU A 99 1.92 10.78 -3.16
C GLU A 99 2.17 9.38 -3.75
N PHE A 100 2.00 9.23 -5.06
CA PHE A 100 2.29 7.94 -5.69
C PHE A 100 3.79 7.76 -5.97
N ASP A 101 4.45 8.77 -6.55
CA ASP A 101 5.85 8.70 -6.97
C ASP A 101 6.71 9.71 -6.22
N ALA A 102 8.01 9.41 -6.12
CA ALA A 102 9.03 10.26 -5.54
C ALA A 102 10.17 10.42 -6.55
N LYS A 103 9.96 11.20 -7.61
CA LYS A 103 10.79 11.22 -8.83
C LYS A 103 12.30 11.39 -8.59
N TYR A 104 12.66 12.17 -7.58
CA TYR A 104 14.06 12.51 -7.29
C TYR A 104 14.67 11.64 -6.20
N GLU A 105 13.87 10.78 -5.58
CA GLU A 105 14.36 9.90 -4.53
C GLU A 105 15.11 8.70 -5.15
N PRO A 106 16.35 8.45 -4.69
CA PRO A 106 17.23 7.48 -5.32
C PRO A 106 16.85 6.02 -5.04
N ASN A 107 16.12 5.77 -3.95
CA ASN A 107 15.66 4.44 -3.55
C ASN A 107 14.18 4.21 -3.92
N ALA A 108 13.57 5.11 -4.70
CA ALA A 108 12.20 4.95 -5.17
C ALA A 108 12.10 3.78 -6.17
N LEU A 109 11.38 2.73 -5.80
CA LEU A 109 11.19 1.54 -6.63
C LEU A 109 9.98 1.72 -7.55
N ARG A 110 10.20 2.16 -8.79
CA ARG A 110 9.14 2.41 -9.79
C ARG A 110 8.72 1.16 -10.56
N LEU A 111 8.47 0.07 -9.85
CA LEU A 111 8.04 -1.20 -10.40
C LEU A 111 6.67 -1.62 -9.84
N GLN A 112 6.01 -2.59 -10.48
CA GLN A 112 4.67 -3.05 -10.08
C GLN A 112 4.64 -3.70 -8.69
N GLN A 113 5.78 -4.17 -8.19
CA GLN A 113 5.95 -4.70 -6.85
C GLN A 113 5.56 -3.69 -5.77
N SER A 114 5.79 -2.40 -6.01
CA SER A 114 5.39 -1.33 -5.09
C SER A 114 3.89 -1.23 -4.93
N VAL A 115 3.09 -1.60 -5.95
CA VAL A 115 1.63 -1.68 -5.81
C VAL A 115 1.25 -2.82 -4.87
N GLY A 116 1.88 -3.99 -4.99
CA GLY A 116 1.62 -5.12 -4.08
C GLY A 116 1.90 -4.78 -2.61
N LEU A 117 3.01 -4.10 -2.34
CA LEU A 117 3.34 -3.62 -0.98
C LEU A 117 2.37 -2.51 -0.52
N ASP A 118 2.01 -1.59 -1.42
CA ASP A 118 1.06 -0.51 -1.17
C ASP A 118 -0.30 -1.06 -0.69
N GLU A 119 -0.87 -2.01 -1.43
CA GLU A 119 -2.13 -2.65 -1.08
C GLU A 119 -2.03 -3.38 0.26
N GLY A 120 -0.93 -4.11 0.50
CA GLY A 120 -0.74 -4.82 1.77
C GLY A 120 -0.64 -3.89 2.98
N LEU A 121 0.09 -2.77 2.87
CA LEU A 121 0.20 -1.77 3.94
C LEU A 121 -1.12 -1.04 4.18
N THR A 122 -1.80 -0.64 3.11
CA THR A 122 -3.09 0.06 3.17
C THR A 122 -4.17 -0.83 3.78
N GLU A 123 -4.22 -2.10 3.39
CA GLU A 123 -5.19 -3.07 3.89
C GLU A 123 -4.94 -3.46 5.36
N THR A 124 -3.66 -3.61 5.77
CA THR A 124 -3.30 -3.81 7.17
C THR A 124 -3.76 -2.63 8.02
N ALA A 125 -3.49 -1.38 7.60
CA ALA A 125 -3.95 -0.22 8.35
C ALA A 125 -5.48 -0.07 8.37
N THR A 126 -6.15 -0.38 7.25
CA THR A 126 -7.62 -0.40 7.17
C THR A 126 -8.20 -1.39 8.17
N THR A 127 -7.60 -2.59 8.29
CA THR A 127 -8.02 -3.63 9.23
C THR A 127 -7.82 -3.23 10.70
N ASP A 128 -6.75 -2.51 11.00
CA ASP A 128 -6.43 -2.01 12.35
C ASP A 128 -7.38 -0.86 12.76
N ASP A 129 -7.76 -0.02 11.80
CA ASP A 129 -8.55 1.19 12.04
C ASP A 129 -10.06 0.98 11.96
N PHE A 130 -10.52 -0.11 11.34
CA PHE A 130 -11.90 -0.30 10.94
C PHE A 130 -12.92 -0.03 12.07
N GLU A 131 -12.69 -0.59 13.26
CA GLU A 131 -13.65 -0.46 14.37
C GLU A 131 -13.79 1.00 14.82
N THR A 132 -12.68 1.73 14.93
CA THR A 132 -12.68 3.15 15.28
C THR A 132 -13.33 3.96 14.17
N PHE A 133 -13.01 3.65 12.91
CA PHE A 133 -13.61 4.28 11.75
C PHE A 133 -15.13 4.10 11.71
N ALA A 134 -15.61 2.86 11.86
CA ALA A 134 -17.03 2.52 11.86
C ALA A 134 -17.78 3.23 13.00
N GLN A 135 -17.18 3.28 14.20
CA GLN A 135 -17.75 4.01 15.33
C GLN A 135 -17.89 5.51 15.04
N LEU A 136 -16.82 6.16 14.55
CA LEU A 136 -16.85 7.60 14.19
C LEU A 136 -17.79 7.87 13.01
N ALA A 137 -17.93 6.92 12.09
CA ALA A 137 -18.81 6.99 10.95
C ALA A 137 -20.29 6.82 11.31
N GLY A 138 -20.63 6.41 12.54
CA GLY A 138 -22.01 6.16 12.96
C GLY A 138 -22.51 4.76 12.64
N TYR A 139 -21.61 3.80 12.45
CA TYR A 139 -21.88 2.38 12.17
C TYR A 139 -21.29 1.46 13.25
N PRO A 140 -21.56 1.68 14.55
CA PRO A 140 -20.87 0.95 15.64
C PRO A 140 -21.17 -0.55 15.67
N ASP A 141 -22.29 -0.98 15.10
CA ASP A 141 -22.74 -2.38 15.11
C ASP A 141 -22.40 -3.13 13.81
N VAL A 142 -21.75 -2.46 12.85
CA VAL A 142 -21.33 -3.10 11.60
C VAL A 142 -20.09 -3.96 11.87
N PRO A 143 -20.11 -5.27 11.56
CA PRO A 143 -18.98 -6.14 11.82
C PRO A 143 -17.78 -5.78 10.92
N LYS A 144 -16.58 -5.89 11.47
CA LYS A 144 -15.36 -5.87 10.66
C LYS A 144 -15.36 -7.02 9.65
N PRO A 145 -14.97 -6.80 8.40
CA PRO A 145 -14.76 -7.89 7.46
C PRO A 145 -13.83 -8.96 8.03
N PRO A 146 -14.19 -10.25 7.92
CA PRO A 146 -13.43 -11.33 8.53
C PRO A 146 -12.12 -11.63 7.79
N VAL A 147 -12.05 -11.27 6.51
CA VAL A 147 -10.91 -11.53 5.63
C VAL A 147 -10.59 -10.25 4.86
N PRO A 148 -9.32 -9.82 4.81
CA PRO A 148 -8.91 -8.72 3.95
C PRO A 148 -9.17 -9.00 2.46
N GLU A 149 -9.47 -7.96 1.69
CA GLU A 149 -9.66 -8.06 0.23
C GLU A 149 -8.38 -8.59 -0.45
N TYR A 150 -7.22 -8.12 0.01
CA TYR A 150 -5.91 -8.46 -0.54
C TYR A 150 -5.11 -9.39 0.39
N ALA A 151 -5.72 -10.49 0.83
CA ALA A 151 -5.14 -11.41 1.81
C ALA A 151 -3.69 -11.86 1.50
N GLY A 152 -3.36 -12.08 0.22
CA GLY A 152 -2.00 -12.44 -0.19
C GLY A 152 -0.98 -11.32 0.03
N ALA A 153 -1.35 -10.07 -0.29
CA ALA A 153 -0.52 -8.89 -0.07
C ALA A 153 -0.38 -8.59 1.42
N VAL A 154 -1.46 -8.69 2.20
CA VAL A 154 -1.45 -8.51 3.66
C VAL A 154 -0.52 -9.51 4.33
N HIS A 155 -0.61 -10.79 3.97
CA HIS A 155 0.27 -11.82 4.52
C HIS A 155 1.76 -11.50 4.24
N ALA A 156 2.13 -11.26 2.98
CA ALA A 156 3.51 -10.97 2.62
C ALA A 156 4.03 -9.66 3.25
N THR A 157 3.17 -8.66 3.40
CA THR A 157 3.51 -7.38 4.05
C THR A 157 3.70 -7.55 5.55
N ASN A 158 2.87 -8.35 6.21
CA ASN A 158 3.00 -8.58 7.66
C ASN A 158 4.31 -9.28 8.01
N GLU A 159 4.75 -10.24 7.21
CA GLU A 159 6.04 -10.93 7.42
C GLU A 159 7.24 -9.97 7.27
N LEU A 160 7.17 -9.04 6.31
CA LEU A 160 8.17 -7.98 6.20
C LEU A 160 8.12 -7.00 7.38
N LEU A 161 6.93 -6.62 7.84
CA LEU A 161 6.75 -5.74 9.00
C LEU A 161 7.28 -6.39 10.28
N ASP A 162 7.04 -7.68 10.47
CA ASP A 162 7.48 -8.43 11.65
C ASP A 162 9.01 -8.54 11.68
N ARG A 163 9.65 -8.69 10.51
CA ARG A 163 11.11 -8.62 10.41
C ARG A 163 11.67 -7.22 10.62
N ALA A 164 11.01 -6.21 10.05
CA ALA A 164 11.46 -4.83 10.09
C ALA A 164 11.16 -4.13 11.42
N SER A 165 10.46 -4.78 12.37
CA SER A 165 10.10 -4.16 13.65
C SER A 165 10.55 -5.00 14.85
N THR A 166 10.75 -4.34 15.99
CA THR A 166 11.16 -5.02 17.24
C THR A 166 10.01 -5.26 18.22
N GLY A 167 8.77 -4.92 17.83
CA GLY A 167 7.59 -5.06 18.67
C GLY A 167 6.39 -4.26 18.13
N GLU A 168 5.23 -4.41 18.79
CA GLU A 168 3.96 -3.89 18.27
C GLU A 168 3.92 -2.36 18.11
N ALA A 169 4.49 -1.61 19.05
CA ALA A 169 4.53 -0.15 18.98
C ALA A 169 5.38 0.35 17.79
N ASP A 170 6.55 -0.27 17.60
CA ASP A 170 7.45 0.01 16.49
C ASP A 170 6.81 -0.41 15.14
N ARG A 171 6.13 -1.56 15.11
CA ARG A 171 5.35 -1.99 13.94
C ARG A 171 4.28 -0.97 13.54
N ARG A 172 3.53 -0.42 14.52
CA ARG A 172 2.51 0.61 14.28
C ARG A 172 3.13 1.93 13.78
N GLU A 173 4.27 2.32 14.32
CA GLU A 173 5.04 3.49 13.85
C GLU A 173 5.55 3.28 12.43
N LEU A 174 6.06 2.08 12.13
CA LEU A 174 6.58 1.70 10.81
C LEU A 174 5.49 1.75 9.74
N ILE A 175 4.31 1.16 10.00
CA ILE A 175 3.15 1.26 9.09
C ILE A 175 2.80 2.72 8.84
N THR A 176 2.72 3.53 9.91
CA THR A 176 2.38 4.96 9.80
C THR A 176 3.41 5.71 8.95
N THR A 177 4.70 5.46 9.16
CA THR A 177 5.80 6.07 8.42
C THR A 177 5.77 5.67 6.95
N ALA A 178 5.52 4.38 6.66
CA ALA A 178 5.41 3.87 5.29
C ALA A 178 4.20 4.49 4.57
N LEU A 179 3.02 4.53 5.21
CA LEU A 179 1.82 5.13 4.62
C LEU A 179 1.92 6.64 4.40
N ASN A 180 2.74 7.34 5.18
CA ASN A 180 3.00 8.77 4.99
C ASN A 180 4.07 9.04 3.92
N SER A 181 4.79 8.01 3.47
CA SER A 181 5.77 8.10 2.41
C SER A 181 5.10 7.92 1.04
N PRO A 182 5.68 8.49 -0.04
CA PRO A 182 5.21 8.17 -1.38
C PRO A 182 5.21 6.66 -1.63
N VAL A 183 4.26 6.15 -2.41
CA VAL A 183 4.11 4.70 -2.65
C VAL A 183 5.43 4.05 -3.10
N MET A 184 6.16 4.70 -4.02
CA MET A 184 7.45 4.17 -4.51
C MET A 184 8.58 4.14 -3.46
N MET A 185 8.42 4.81 -2.32
CA MET A 185 9.41 4.86 -1.23
C MET A 185 9.13 3.90 -0.08
N ARG A 186 7.99 3.20 -0.09
CA ARG A 186 7.59 2.32 1.03
C ARG A 186 8.59 1.19 1.29
N TRP A 187 9.24 0.68 0.23
CA TRP A 187 10.33 -0.28 0.36
C TRP A 187 11.56 0.28 1.10
N ASP A 188 11.91 1.55 0.86
CA ASP A 188 13.03 2.20 1.52
C ASP A 188 12.77 2.38 3.01
N VAL A 189 11.54 2.68 3.40
CA VAL A 189 11.12 2.77 4.80
C VAL A 189 11.33 1.43 5.53
N LEU A 190 10.92 0.32 4.92
CA LEU A 190 11.16 -1.02 5.49
C LEU A 190 12.65 -1.36 5.52
N ALA A 191 13.37 -1.08 4.43
CA ALA A 191 14.81 -1.32 4.33
C ALA A 191 15.59 -0.54 5.39
N ASP A 192 15.19 0.71 5.69
CA ASP A 192 15.82 1.55 6.70
C ASP A 192 15.73 0.93 8.09
N ARG A 193 14.55 0.43 8.47
CA ARG A 193 14.41 -0.27 9.75
C ARG A 193 15.20 -1.57 9.80
N ILE A 194 15.23 -2.34 8.71
CA ILE A 194 16.06 -3.56 8.66
C ILE A 194 17.55 -3.22 8.78
N VAL A 195 18.03 -2.15 8.12
CA VAL A 195 19.42 -1.71 8.27
C VAL A 195 19.71 -1.31 9.72
N GLN A 196 18.81 -0.58 10.37
CA GLN A 196 18.98 -0.19 11.78
C GLN A 196 19.01 -1.42 12.72
N ASN A 197 18.08 -2.35 12.54
CA ASN A 197 17.88 -3.49 13.44
C ASN A 197 18.90 -4.61 13.21
N GLU A 198 19.20 -4.94 11.96
CA GLU A 198 20.00 -6.10 11.57
C GLU A 198 21.40 -5.76 11.10
N LEU A 199 21.72 -4.50 10.81
CA LEU A 199 22.99 -4.12 10.18
C LEU A 199 23.67 -2.89 10.79
N GLY A 200 23.08 -2.30 11.84
CA GLY A 200 23.56 -1.06 12.46
C GLY A 200 24.95 -1.17 13.10
N ASP A 201 25.40 -2.40 13.38
CA ASP A 201 26.73 -2.72 13.90
C ASP A 201 27.83 -2.74 12.81
N VAL A 202 27.45 -2.92 11.53
CA VAL A 202 28.41 -3.05 10.42
C VAL A 202 28.31 -1.95 9.37
N VAL A 203 27.12 -1.39 9.12
CA VAL A 203 26.93 -0.35 8.10
C VAL A 203 27.29 1.01 8.73
N PRO A 204 28.27 1.75 8.18
CA PRO A 204 28.60 3.08 8.69
C PRO A 204 27.40 4.03 8.68
N GLN A 205 27.32 4.92 9.67
CA GLN A 205 26.27 5.94 9.75
C GLN A 205 26.36 7.02 8.66
N ASP A 206 27.37 6.95 7.80
CA ASP A 206 27.49 7.82 6.64
C ASP A 206 26.27 7.67 5.71
N PRO A 207 25.62 8.77 5.28
CA PRO A 207 24.41 8.70 4.46
C PRO A 207 24.56 7.89 3.17
N SER A 208 25.73 7.93 2.53
CA SER A 208 25.94 7.19 1.28
C SER A 208 25.98 5.68 1.49
N HIS A 209 26.55 5.25 2.62
CA HIS A 209 26.60 3.85 3.06
C HIS A 209 25.22 3.32 3.44
N GLN A 210 24.48 4.10 4.24
CA GLN A 210 23.10 3.78 4.64
C GLN A 210 22.21 3.64 3.40
N GLN A 211 22.23 4.63 2.51
CA GLN A 211 21.42 4.60 1.30
C GLN A 211 21.79 3.42 0.39
N ALA A 212 23.08 3.09 0.24
CA ALA A 212 23.53 1.97 -0.58
C ALA A 212 23.10 0.61 0.02
N ALA A 213 23.21 0.44 1.33
CA ALA A 213 22.73 -0.75 2.02
C ALA A 213 21.22 -0.92 1.83
N ARG A 214 20.42 0.14 2.05
CA ARG A 214 18.98 0.11 1.80
C ARG A 214 18.64 -0.23 0.36
N ALA A 215 19.32 0.38 -0.62
CA ALA A 215 19.12 0.07 -2.03
C ALA A 215 19.40 -1.42 -2.33
N HIS A 216 20.45 -2.00 -1.74
CA HIS A 216 20.73 -3.43 -1.89
C HIS A 216 19.60 -4.31 -1.32
N LEU A 217 19.09 -3.97 -0.13
CA LEU A 217 17.98 -4.69 0.47
C LEU A 217 16.70 -4.57 -0.36
N ILE A 218 16.34 -3.37 -0.83
CA ILE A 218 15.14 -3.13 -1.65
C ILE A 218 15.10 -4.04 -2.88
N ASN A 219 16.22 -4.15 -3.61
CA ASN A 219 16.30 -4.98 -4.81
C ASN A 219 16.14 -6.48 -4.53
N ASN A 220 16.43 -6.92 -3.31
CA ASN A 220 16.28 -8.31 -2.88
C ASN A 220 14.94 -8.58 -2.19
N MET A 221 14.34 -7.59 -1.54
CA MET A 221 12.99 -7.70 -0.96
C MET A 221 11.90 -7.68 -2.04
N ALA A 222 12.06 -6.83 -3.06
CA ALA A 222 11.06 -6.65 -4.11
C ALA A 222 11.15 -7.73 -5.21
N VAL A 223 11.12 -9.00 -4.80
CA VAL A 223 11.13 -10.15 -5.71
C VAL A 223 9.98 -10.06 -6.74
N PRO A 224 10.14 -10.59 -7.96
CA PRO A 224 9.14 -10.45 -9.04
C PRO A 224 7.72 -10.87 -8.65
N GLU A 225 7.58 -11.83 -7.74
CA GLU A 225 6.30 -12.39 -7.30
C GLU A 225 5.42 -11.39 -6.54
N TRP A 226 5.97 -10.28 -6.06
CA TRP A 226 5.19 -9.16 -5.53
C TRP A 226 4.25 -8.55 -6.58
N HIS A 227 4.59 -8.64 -7.87
CA HIS A 227 3.71 -8.16 -8.94
C HIS A 227 2.40 -8.96 -8.95
N GLY A 228 1.29 -8.29 -8.65
CA GLY A 228 -0.04 -8.92 -8.66
C GLY A 228 -0.28 -9.85 -7.48
N VAL A 229 0.47 -9.73 -6.37
CA VAL A 229 0.22 -10.51 -5.15
C VAL A 229 -1.15 -10.18 -4.54
N GLN A 230 -1.61 -8.94 -4.69
CA GLN A 230 -2.92 -8.48 -4.24
C GLN A 230 -4.07 -9.25 -4.91
N ASP A 231 -3.92 -9.64 -6.18
CA ASP A 231 -4.93 -10.38 -6.93
C ASP A 231 -4.87 -11.90 -6.70
N ARG A 232 -3.95 -12.39 -5.85
CA ARG A 232 -3.67 -13.82 -5.66
C ARG A 232 -3.63 -14.15 -4.16
N PRO A 233 -4.78 -14.45 -3.53
CA PRO A 233 -4.86 -14.68 -2.08
C PRO A 233 -3.88 -15.74 -1.54
N LYS A 234 -3.60 -16.79 -2.33
CA LYS A 234 -2.68 -17.88 -1.96
C LYS A 234 -1.21 -17.61 -2.30
N ALA A 235 -0.90 -16.51 -3.00
CA ALA A 235 0.48 -16.20 -3.36
C ALA A 235 1.30 -15.68 -2.17
N GLY A 236 0.64 -15.19 -1.12
CA GLY A 236 1.30 -14.59 0.06
C GLY A 236 2.43 -15.46 0.61
N GLU A 237 2.16 -16.72 0.95
CA GLU A 237 3.17 -17.64 1.52
C GLU A 237 4.40 -17.82 0.61
N MET A 238 4.17 -17.90 -0.71
CA MET A 238 5.24 -18.01 -1.69
C MET A 238 6.06 -16.72 -1.76
N VAL A 239 5.40 -15.56 -1.82
CA VAL A 239 6.06 -14.25 -1.84
C VAL A 239 6.88 -14.04 -0.58
N THR A 240 6.32 -14.34 0.60
CA THR A 240 7.01 -14.33 1.89
C THR A 240 8.28 -15.16 1.82
N ARG A 241 8.17 -16.45 1.46
CA ARG A 241 9.33 -17.34 1.43
C ARG A 241 10.44 -16.82 0.53
N LEU A 242 10.11 -16.41 -0.69
CA LEU A 242 11.10 -15.89 -1.65
C LEU A 242 11.71 -14.56 -1.18
N THR A 243 10.90 -13.68 -0.60
CA THR A 243 11.36 -12.40 -0.04
C THR A 243 12.33 -12.64 1.12
N THR A 244 11.99 -13.54 2.04
CA THR A 244 12.84 -13.90 3.19
C THR A 244 14.16 -14.53 2.74
N GLU A 245 14.12 -15.51 1.84
CA GLU A 245 15.33 -16.16 1.30
C GLU A 245 16.28 -15.16 0.61
N SER A 246 15.72 -14.25 -0.19
CA SER A 246 16.50 -13.20 -0.87
C SER A 246 17.04 -12.15 0.11
N LEU A 247 16.23 -11.75 1.10
CA LEU A 247 16.62 -10.75 2.09
C LEU A 247 17.70 -11.28 3.04
N ASP A 248 17.62 -12.54 3.50
CA ASP A 248 18.65 -13.17 4.32
C ASP A 248 20.01 -13.16 3.61
N ARG A 249 20.00 -13.49 2.31
CA ARG A 249 21.20 -13.42 1.47
C ARG A 249 21.72 -11.99 1.36
N ALA A 250 20.85 -11.02 1.10
CA ALA A 250 21.24 -9.63 0.97
C ALA A 250 21.84 -9.05 2.26
N VAL A 251 21.27 -9.40 3.43
CA VAL A 251 21.82 -9.02 4.74
C VAL A 251 23.21 -9.63 4.93
N ALA A 252 23.39 -10.91 4.61
CA ALA A 252 24.70 -11.56 4.68
C ALA A 252 25.74 -10.92 3.75
N GLU A 253 25.36 -10.62 2.51
CA GLU A 253 26.23 -9.93 1.52
C GLU A 253 26.64 -8.54 2.00
N VAL A 254 25.72 -7.76 2.59
CA VAL A 254 26.05 -6.43 3.15
C VAL A 254 27.02 -6.56 4.32
N ARG A 255 26.80 -7.53 5.22
CA ARG A 255 27.73 -7.82 6.34
C ARG A 255 29.12 -8.19 5.82
N GLU A 256 29.19 -9.14 4.89
CA GLU A 256 30.46 -9.58 4.30
C GLU A 256 31.19 -8.42 3.61
N HIS A 257 30.46 -7.60 2.85
CA HIS A 257 31.03 -6.44 2.17
C HIS A 257 31.68 -5.47 3.16
N TYR A 258 30.99 -5.08 4.23
CA TYR A 258 31.55 -4.11 5.19
C TYR A 258 32.64 -4.69 6.10
N GLN A 259 32.67 -6.01 6.29
CA GLN A 259 33.78 -6.70 6.95
C GLN A 259 35.06 -6.68 6.09
N ASN A 260 34.91 -6.92 4.79
CA ASN A 260 36.04 -7.02 3.85
C ASN A 260 36.46 -5.67 3.25
N THR A 261 35.54 -4.73 3.13
CA THR A 261 35.73 -3.40 2.51
C THR A 261 35.07 -2.29 3.35
N PRO A 262 35.54 -2.00 4.58
CA PRO A 262 34.85 -1.07 5.49
C PRO A 262 34.69 0.37 4.95
N GLY A 263 35.60 0.80 4.07
CA GLY A 263 35.62 2.15 3.51
C GLY A 263 34.86 2.32 2.20
N GLY A 264 34.29 1.25 1.62
CA GLY A 264 33.52 1.32 0.39
C GLY A 264 32.05 1.07 0.64
N ALA A 265 31.15 1.84 0.06
CA ALA A 265 29.72 1.52 0.08
C ALA A 265 29.43 0.23 -0.72
N VAL A 266 28.41 -0.53 -0.32
CA VAL A 266 27.95 -1.71 -1.08
C VAL A 266 27.61 -1.27 -2.52
N PRO A 267 28.04 -2.02 -3.56
CA PRO A 267 27.70 -1.68 -4.93
C PRO A 267 26.19 -1.62 -5.13
N ARG A 268 25.68 -0.52 -5.70
CA ARG A 268 24.26 -0.41 -6.05
C ARG A 268 23.96 -1.35 -7.21
N GLN A 269 23.16 -2.37 -6.96
CA GLN A 269 22.54 -3.17 -8.03
C GLN A 269 21.21 -2.55 -8.43
N GLY A 270 21.22 -1.38 -9.07
CA GLY A 270 20.00 -0.73 -9.54
C GLY A 270 19.73 -1.00 -11.02
N PRO A 271 18.46 -1.15 -11.46
CA PRO A 271 18.13 -0.86 -12.85
C PRO A 271 18.49 0.61 -13.11
N GLU A 272 19.19 0.92 -14.20
CA GLU A 272 19.58 2.29 -14.52
C GLU A 272 18.36 3.23 -14.47
N PRO A 273 18.51 4.48 -13.99
CA PRO A 273 17.41 5.43 -13.79
C PRO A 273 16.74 5.93 -15.10
N GLY A 274 16.90 5.23 -16.22
CA GLY A 274 16.43 5.62 -17.56
C GLY A 274 15.73 4.53 -18.36
N GLY A 275 15.43 3.36 -17.79
CA GLY A 275 14.63 2.32 -18.45
C GLY A 275 13.16 2.73 -18.57
N GLY A 276 12.88 3.71 -19.44
CA GLY A 276 11.54 4.22 -19.69
C GLY A 276 10.58 3.07 -19.97
N CYS A 277 9.39 3.15 -19.38
CA CYS A 277 8.25 2.39 -19.85
C CYS A 277 8.09 2.69 -21.34
N GLY A 278 8.62 1.80 -22.19
CA GLY A 278 8.24 1.74 -23.58
C GLY A 278 6.73 1.60 -23.59
N SER A 279 6.05 2.61 -24.13
CA SER A 279 4.67 2.55 -24.54
C SER A 279 4.51 1.33 -25.44
N GLY A 280 4.10 0.22 -24.85
CA GLY A 280 3.71 -0.99 -25.55
C GLY A 280 2.38 -0.73 -26.26
N ASP A 281 2.43 0.07 -27.32
CA ASP A 281 1.47 -0.02 -28.41
C ASP A 281 1.61 -1.43 -28.99
N ARG A 282 0.77 -2.35 -28.52
CA ARG A 282 0.48 -3.57 -29.27
C ARG A 282 -0.43 -3.15 -30.43
N PRO A 283 -0.05 -3.39 -31.69
CA PRO A 283 -0.99 -3.24 -32.79
C PRO A 283 -2.11 -4.28 -32.60
N ALA A 284 -3.34 -3.82 -32.80
CA ALA A 284 -4.50 -4.68 -32.87
C ALA A 284 -4.34 -5.68 -34.02
N GLY A 285 -4.46 -6.96 -33.68
CA GLY A 285 -4.59 -8.09 -34.60
C GLY A 285 -5.47 -9.13 -33.93
#